data_AF-A0A974SVI7-F1
#
_entry.id   AF-A0A974SVI7-F1
#
_cell.length_a   1.000
_cell.length_b   1.000
_cell.length_c   1.000
_cell.angle_alpha   90.00
_cell.angle_beta   90.00
_cell.angle_gamma   90.00
#
_symmetry.space_group_name_H-M   'P 1'
#
loop_
_entity.id
_entity.type
_entity.pdbx_description
1 polymer ?
#
loop_
_entity_poly.entity_id
_entity_poly.type
_entity_poly.pdbx_seq_one_letter_code
_entity_poly.pdbx_strand_id
1 'polypeptide(L)'
;MYLRAPLYLKWAYALVVLSAVLPIGLASSGWVALATGGTSLGVPFLGPIVLLVIGLYRVFLVAKTPGTLDAPEIAGFGNALRKVGIFLLIFGAAIGALNLISRPLLLAVPSRYTNGAPVFFVVGMYLSMLGGLGLLGLTMFELSRLLGFEQYARKQNS
;
A
#
# COMPACT_ATOMS: atom_id res chain seq x y z
N MET A 1 -21.34 -17.53 0.31
CA MET A 1 -21.14 -17.02 -1.06
C MET A 1 -19.82 -16.26 -1.10
N TYR A 2 -19.05 -16.32 -2.19
CA TYR A 2 -17.79 -15.58 -2.34
C TYR A 2 -18.06 -14.25 -3.04
N LEU A 3 -17.59 -13.14 -2.46
CA LEU A 3 -17.63 -11.83 -3.11
C LEU A 3 -16.41 -11.69 -4.02
N ARG A 4 -16.67 -11.49 -5.31
CA ARG A 4 -15.61 -11.20 -6.28
C ARG A 4 -15.07 -9.81 -6.07
N ALA A 5 -13.75 -9.67 -6.03
CA ALA A 5 -13.11 -8.36 -5.93
C ALA A 5 -13.21 -7.61 -7.27
N PRO A 6 -13.79 -6.40 -7.29
CA PRO A 6 -13.91 -5.62 -8.52
C PRO A 6 -12.53 -5.11 -8.99
N LEU A 7 -12.40 -4.84 -10.29
CA LEU A 7 -11.12 -4.51 -10.92
C LEU A 7 -10.44 -3.28 -10.29
N TYR A 8 -11.21 -2.25 -9.92
CA TYR A 8 -10.68 -1.04 -9.28
C TYR A 8 -9.99 -1.33 -7.94
N LEU A 9 -10.49 -2.32 -7.18
CA LEU A 9 -9.92 -2.70 -5.89
C LEU A 9 -8.58 -3.41 -6.08
N LYS A 10 -8.44 -4.19 -7.16
CA LYS A 10 -7.17 -4.84 -7.52
C LYS A 10 -6.10 -3.81 -7.84
N TRP A 11 -6.46 -2.79 -8.62
CA TRP A 11 -5.58 -1.67 -8.92
C TRP A 11 -5.21 -0.87 -7.68
N ALA A 12 -6.18 -0.50 -6.84
CA ALA A 12 -5.93 0.22 -5.60
C ALA A 12 -4.99 -0.55 -4.67
N TYR A 13 -5.24 -1.85 -4.50
CA TYR A 13 -4.38 -2.74 -3.71
C TYR A 13 -2.96 -2.80 -4.28
N ALA A 14 -2.82 -3.05 -5.58
CA ALA A 14 -1.52 -3.13 -6.23
C ALA A 14 -0.74 -1.81 -6.10
N LEU A 15 -1.42 -0.67 -6.28
CA LEU A 15 -0.82 0.65 -6.17
C LEU A 15 -0.36 0.94 -4.74
N VAL A 16 -1.15 0.58 -3.72
CA VAL A 16 -0.73 0.70 -2.31
C VAL A 16 0.52 -0.15 -2.05
N VAL A 17 0.53 -1.42 -2.48
CA VAL A 17 1.69 -2.31 -2.30
C VAL A 17 2.92 -1.75 -3.01
N LEU A 18 2.78 -1.31 -4.26
CA LEU A 18 3.87 -0.68 -5.00
C LEU A 18 4.33 0.62 -4.35
N SER A 19 3.42 1.46 -3.87
CA SER A 19 3.78 2.72 -3.20
C SER A 19 4.50 2.50 -1.87
N ALA A 20 4.29 1.37 -1.20
CA ALA A 20 5.03 1.00 0.00
C ALA A 20 6.39 0.38 -0.31
N VAL A 21 6.48 -0.39 -1.39
CA VAL A 21 7.65 -1.24 -1.70
C VAL A 21 8.64 -0.56 -2.63
N LEU A 22 8.18 0.20 -3.62
CA LEU A 22 9.05 0.90 -4.56
C LEU A 22 9.99 1.89 -3.85
N PRO A 23 9.55 2.68 -2.84
CA PRO A 23 10.46 3.55 -2.10
C PRO A 23 11.57 2.78 -1.38
N ILE A 24 11.35 1.51 -0.99
CA ILE A 24 12.37 0.65 -0.36
C ILE A 24 13.46 0.27 -1.38
N GLY A 25 13.07 -0.06 -2.62
CA GLY A 25 14.02 -0.32 -3.71
C GLY A 25 14.68 0.95 -4.25
N LEU A 26 13.98 2.09 -4.16
CA LEU A 26 14.46 3.42 -4.56
C LEU A 26 15.19 4.16 -3.42
N ALA A 27 15.27 3.59 -2.21
CA ALA A 27 15.87 4.21 -1.01
C ALA A 27 17.39 4.44 -1.12
N SER A 28 18.01 4.06 -2.25
CA SER A 28 19.29 4.63 -2.69
C SER A 28 19.21 6.13 -3.01
N SER A 29 18.02 6.75 -2.95
CA SER A 29 17.80 8.19 -3.17
C SER A 29 17.42 8.93 -1.88
N GLY A 30 18.30 9.86 -1.48
CA GLY A 30 18.44 10.42 -0.13
C GLY A 30 17.20 10.98 0.58
N TRP A 31 16.15 11.44 -0.10
CA TRP A 31 15.02 12.11 0.56
C TRP A 31 13.98 11.16 1.16
N VAL A 32 13.78 9.98 0.54
CA VAL A 32 12.91 8.93 1.10
C VAL A 32 13.56 8.34 2.35
N ALA A 33 14.86 8.05 2.30
CA ALA A 33 15.62 7.57 3.46
C ALA A 33 15.62 8.57 4.63
N LEU A 34 15.60 9.88 4.34
CA LEU A 34 15.46 10.94 5.33
C LEU A 34 14.05 11.03 5.92
N ALA A 35 13.00 10.82 5.10
CA ALA A 35 11.60 10.90 5.55
C ALA A 35 11.11 9.61 6.25
N THR A 36 11.63 8.45 5.87
CA THR A 36 11.26 7.15 6.47
C THR A 36 12.10 6.80 7.69
N GLY A 37 13.13 7.59 7.99
CA GLY A 37 14.25 7.18 8.83
C GLY A 37 15.07 6.10 8.13
N GLY A 38 16.40 6.20 8.16
CA GLY A 38 17.26 5.13 7.69
C GLY A 38 16.82 3.81 8.35
N THR A 39 16.45 2.83 7.54
CA THR A 39 15.79 1.59 7.97
C THR A 39 16.58 0.91 9.09
N SER A 40 16.13 1.03 10.34
CA SER A 40 16.79 0.49 11.54
C SER A 40 16.15 -0.83 12.03
N LEU A 41 15.60 -1.65 11.12
CA LEU A 41 15.20 -3.02 11.46
C LEU A 41 16.43 -3.96 11.48
N GLY A 42 17.47 -3.64 12.27
CA GLY A 42 18.52 -4.54 12.79
C GLY A 42 19.29 -5.50 11.85
N VAL A 43 18.96 -5.58 10.57
CA VAL A 43 19.49 -6.50 9.56
C VAL A 43 19.78 -5.65 8.32
N PRO A 44 21.03 -5.24 8.09
CA PRO A 44 21.35 -4.03 7.31
C PRO A 44 20.93 -4.03 5.83
N PHE A 45 20.51 -5.17 5.26
CA PHE A 45 20.20 -5.27 3.83
C PHE A 45 19.09 -6.28 3.48
N LEU A 46 18.93 -7.36 4.24
CA LEU A 46 18.01 -8.45 3.89
C LEU A 46 16.53 -8.08 4.10
N GLY A 47 16.20 -7.37 5.18
CA GLY A 47 14.80 -7.01 5.49
C GLY A 47 14.10 -6.19 4.39
N PRO A 48 14.68 -5.06 3.94
CA PRO A 48 14.18 -4.26 2.84
C PRO A 48 14.00 -5.04 1.53
N ILE A 49 14.98 -5.88 1.17
CA ILE A 49 14.94 -6.69 -0.06
C ILE A 49 13.84 -7.75 0.02
N VAL A 50 13.71 -8.43 1.16
CA VAL A 50 12.66 -9.44 1.37
C VAL A 50 11.28 -8.81 1.27
N LEU A 51 11.06 -7.65 1.91
CA LEU A 51 9.80 -6.91 1.78
C LEU A 51 9.53 -6.51 0.32
N LEU A 52 10.57 -6.14 -0.42
CA LEU A 52 10.43 -5.79 -1.82
C LEU A 52 10.04 -6.98 -2.70
N VAL A 53 10.71 -8.11 -2.55
CA VAL A 53 10.39 -9.34 -3.28
C VAL A 53 8.98 -9.83 -2.94
N ILE A 54 8.60 -9.86 -1.66
CA ILE A 54 7.25 -10.26 -1.22
C ILE A 54 6.19 -9.31 -1.80
N GLY A 55 6.44 -8.01 -1.76
CA GLY A 55 5.53 -7.00 -2.31
C GLY A 55 5.31 -7.16 -3.80
N LEU A 56 6.38 -7.26 -4.59
CA LEU A 56 6.30 -7.46 -6.03
C LEU A 56 5.63 -8.81 -6.38
N TYR A 57 5.97 -9.87 -5.65
CA TYR A 57 5.32 -11.16 -5.80
C TYR A 57 3.82 -11.09 -5.53
N ARG A 58 3.40 -10.32 -4.50
CA ARG A 58 1.98 -10.11 -4.20
C ARG A 58 1.25 -9.39 -5.34
N VAL A 59 1.86 -8.34 -5.91
CA VAL A 59 1.30 -7.63 -7.08
C VAL A 59 1.16 -8.57 -8.26
N PHE A 60 2.18 -9.39 -8.53
CA PHE A 60 2.15 -10.39 -9.58
C PHE A 60 1.01 -11.41 -9.39
N LEU A 61 0.80 -11.92 -8.17
CA LEU A 61 -0.30 -12.83 -7.86
C LEU A 61 -1.68 -12.18 -8.05
N VAL A 62 -1.83 -10.90 -7.71
CA VAL A 62 -3.08 -10.15 -7.92
C VAL A 62 -3.36 -9.96 -9.41
N ALA A 63 -2.33 -9.73 -10.23
CA ALA A 63 -2.46 -9.56 -11.66
C ALA A 63 -2.73 -10.88 -12.40
N LYS A 64 -2.03 -11.96 -12.03
CA LYS A 64 -2.10 -13.27 -12.72
C LYS A 64 -3.34 -14.07 -12.32
N THR A 65 -3.73 -14.03 -11.04
CA THR A 65 -4.79 -14.89 -10.51
C THR A 65 -6.04 -14.06 -10.19
N PRO A 66 -7.12 -14.18 -10.98
CA PRO A 66 -8.29 -13.30 -10.87
C PRO A 66 -9.05 -13.43 -9.55
N GLY A 67 -8.90 -14.55 -8.82
CA GLY A 67 -9.52 -14.78 -7.51
C GLY A 67 -8.66 -14.43 -6.30
N THR A 68 -7.45 -13.87 -6.47
CA THR A 68 -6.50 -13.64 -5.36
C THR A 68 -7.05 -12.75 -4.25
N LEU A 69 -7.97 -11.84 -4.57
CA LEU A 69 -8.59 -10.90 -3.64
C LEU A 69 -10.04 -11.27 -3.28
N ASP A 70 -10.54 -12.40 -3.80
CA ASP A 70 -11.90 -12.85 -3.50
C ASP A 70 -11.98 -13.24 -2.02
N ALA A 71 -13.11 -12.94 -1.41
CA ALA A 71 -13.29 -13.10 0.01
C ALA A 71 -14.69 -13.65 0.34
N PRO A 72 -14.83 -14.50 1.37
CA PRO A 72 -16.14 -14.91 1.84
C PRO A 72 -16.96 -13.71 2.30
N GLU A 73 -18.27 -13.78 2.11
CA GLU A 73 -19.20 -12.86 2.78
C GLU A 73 -19.06 -12.98 4.29
N ILE A 74 -18.87 -11.84 4.93
CA ILE A 74 -18.73 -11.74 6.38
C ILE A 74 -19.75 -10.72 6.89
N ALA A 75 -20.38 -11.01 8.03
CA ALA A 75 -21.34 -10.12 8.67
C ALA A 75 -20.73 -9.50 9.95
N GLY A 76 -21.31 -8.40 10.42
CA GLY A 76 -20.89 -7.74 11.66
C GLY A 76 -19.55 -7.01 11.54
N PHE A 77 -18.72 -7.14 12.58
CA PHE A 77 -17.47 -6.38 12.73
C PHE A 77 -16.50 -6.52 11.55
N GLY A 78 -16.34 -7.75 11.03
CA GLY A 78 -15.43 -7.96 9.89
C GLY A 78 -15.90 -7.29 8.60
N ASN A 79 -17.20 -7.03 8.44
CA ASN A 79 -17.72 -6.29 7.28
C ASN A 79 -17.40 -4.79 7.41
N ALA A 80 -17.54 -4.24 8.62
CA ALA A 80 -17.13 -2.86 8.90
C ALA A 80 -15.63 -2.67 8.65
N LEU A 81 -14.81 -3.59 9.14
CA LEU A 81 -13.35 -3.58 8.92
C LEU A 81 -13.00 -3.66 7.43
N ARG A 82 -13.74 -4.48 6.66
CA ARG A 82 -13.56 -4.58 5.21
C ARG A 82 -13.89 -3.27 4.50
N LYS A 83 -15.00 -2.61 4.84
CA LYS A 83 -15.40 -1.33 4.22
C LYS A 83 -14.39 -0.23 4.51
N VAL A 84 -13.96 -0.10 5.77
CA VAL A 84 -12.93 0.87 6.18
C VAL A 84 -11.60 0.55 5.48
N GLY A 85 -11.21 -0.73 5.43
CA GLY A 85 -10.03 -1.17 4.71
C GLY A 85 -10.05 -0.83 3.22
N ILE A 86 -11.18 -1.06 2.53
CA ILE A 86 -11.36 -0.69 1.11
C ILE A 86 -11.26 0.83 0.93
N PHE A 87 -11.91 1.62 1.79
CA PHE A 87 -11.84 3.07 1.73
C PHE A 87 -10.40 3.57 1.88
N LEU A 88 -9.69 3.08 2.89
CA LEU A 88 -8.28 3.41 3.14
C LEU A 88 -7.36 2.94 2.01
N LEU A 89 -7.64 1.79 1.38
CA LEU A 89 -6.90 1.32 0.22
C LEU A 89 -7.05 2.25 -0.98
N ILE A 90 -8.27 2.70 -1.28
CA ILE A 90 -8.52 3.64 -2.39
C ILE A 90 -7.86 4.98 -2.11
N PHE A 91 -8.03 5.49 -0.89
CA PHE A 91 -7.41 6.74 -0.46
C PHE A 91 -5.88 6.66 -0.52
N GLY A 92 -5.30 5.60 0.05
CA GLY A 92 -3.87 5.32 0.03
C GLY A 92 -3.32 5.12 -1.38
N ALA A 93 -4.09 4.51 -2.29
CA ALA A 93 -3.69 4.36 -3.68
C ALA A 93 -3.59 5.73 -4.38
N ALA A 94 -4.55 6.64 -4.15
CA ALA A 94 -4.50 7.98 -4.71
C ALA A 94 -3.28 8.76 -4.18
N ILE A 95 -3.05 8.73 -2.87
CA ILE A 95 -1.89 9.38 -2.24
C ILE A 95 -0.57 8.75 -2.72
N GLY A 96 -0.49 7.43 -2.81
CA GLY A 96 0.68 6.71 -3.30
C GLY A 96 1.01 7.05 -4.76
N ALA A 97 -0.01 7.16 -5.61
CA ALA A 97 0.14 7.60 -6.99
C ALA A 97 0.66 9.05 -7.07
N LEU A 98 0.07 9.96 -6.29
CA LEU A 98 0.52 11.35 -6.19
C LEU A 98 1.98 11.44 -5.72
N ASN A 99 2.36 10.62 -4.74
CA ASN A 99 3.74 10.56 -4.25
C ASN A 99 4.70 10.07 -5.35
N LEU A 100 4.36 9.01 -6.08
CA LEU A 100 5.16 8.50 -7.20
C LEU A 100 5.34 9.54 -8.33
N ILE A 101 4.29 10.29 -8.66
CA ILE A 101 4.31 11.31 -9.72
C ILE A 101 4.94 12.62 -9.25
N SER A 102 4.96 12.89 -7.94
CA SER A 102 5.58 14.12 -7.40
C SER A 102 7.06 14.24 -7.78
N ARG A 103 7.79 13.13 -7.86
CA ARG A 103 9.21 13.10 -8.17
C ARG A 103 9.56 13.56 -9.61
N PRO A 104 8.98 13.01 -10.69
CA PRO A 104 9.22 13.53 -12.04
C PRO A 104 8.72 14.97 -12.22
N LEU A 105 7.63 15.35 -11.53
CA LEU A 105 7.16 16.73 -11.53
C LEU A 105 8.22 17.68 -10.95
N LEU A 106 8.85 17.33 -9.84
CA LEU A 106 9.92 18.13 -9.21
C LEU A 106 11.15 18.28 -10.11
N LEU A 107 11.53 17.22 -10.82
CA LEU A 107 12.67 17.26 -11.75
C LEU A 107 12.38 18.08 -13.00
N ALA A 108 11.11 18.24 -13.37
CA ALA A 108 10.68 19.07 -14.49
C ALA A 108 10.58 20.57 -14.15
N VAL A 109 10.64 20.95 -12.87
CA VAL A 109 10.60 22.36 -12.46
C VAL A 109 11.95 23.02 -12.76
N PRO A 110 11.99 24.11 -13.56
CA PRO A 110 13.23 24.83 -13.85
C PRO A 110 13.91 25.33 -12.56
N SER A 111 15.23 25.21 -12.50
CA SER A 111 16.09 25.56 -11.34
C SER A 111 15.97 27.00 -10.83
N ARG A 112 15.34 27.89 -11.60
CA ARG A 112 15.00 29.26 -11.19
C ARG A 112 13.89 29.34 -10.13
N TYR A 113 13.15 28.26 -9.88
CA TYR A 113 12.10 28.16 -8.85
C TYR A 113 12.54 27.35 -7.60
N THR A 114 13.82 26.98 -7.50
CA THR A 114 14.35 26.12 -6.43
C THR A 114 14.30 26.74 -5.02
N ASN A 115 13.98 28.04 -4.90
CA ASN A 115 13.64 28.68 -3.62
C ASN A 115 12.44 28.01 -2.90
N GLY A 116 11.64 27.19 -3.60
CA GLY A 116 10.56 26.38 -3.03
C GLY A 116 10.97 25.02 -2.44
N ALA A 117 12.26 24.66 -2.41
CA ALA A 117 12.73 23.36 -1.90
C ALA A 117 12.17 22.97 -0.51
N PRO A 118 12.01 23.89 0.47
CA PRO A 118 11.39 23.55 1.76
C PRO A 118 9.92 23.15 1.63
N VAL A 119 9.15 23.79 0.74
CA VAL A 119 7.74 23.49 0.53
C VAL A 119 7.57 22.09 -0.04
N PHE A 120 8.42 21.71 -1.00
CA PHE A 120 8.39 20.37 -1.59
C PHE A 120 8.79 19.27 -0.59
N PHE A 121 9.72 19.56 0.32
CA PHE A 121 10.05 18.65 1.42
C PHE A 121 8.86 18.42 2.35
N VAL A 122 8.18 19.50 2.77
CA VAL A 122 7.00 19.42 3.64
C VAL A 122 5.86 18.66 2.96
N VAL A 123 5.58 18.94 1.69
CA VAL A 123 4.56 18.22 0.91
C VAL A 123 4.91 16.74 0.78
N GLY A 124 6.17 16.40 0.49
CA GLY A 124 6.63 15.00 0.43
C GLY A 124 6.52 14.27 1.76
N MET A 125 6.78 14.95 2.88
CA MET A 125 6.61 14.40 4.23
C MET A 125 5.14 14.09 4.51
N TYR A 126 4.22 15.03 4.26
CA TYR A 126 2.79 14.79 4.46
C TYR A 126 2.25 13.68 3.54
N LEU A 127 2.67 13.64 2.27
CA LEU A 127 2.31 12.57 1.34
C LEU A 127 2.80 11.19 1.85
N SER A 128 3.99 11.14 2.45
CA SER A 128 4.54 9.90 3.01
C SER A 128 3.77 9.45 4.27
N MET A 129 3.42 10.40 5.15
CA MET A 129 2.60 10.12 6.33
C MET A 129 1.20 9.62 5.94
N LEU A 130 0.56 10.30 4.98
CA LEU A 130 -0.75 9.90 4.47
C LEU A 130 -0.69 8.58 3.70
N GLY A 131 0.43 8.26 3.04
CA GLY A 131 0.68 6.95 2.43
C GLY A 131 0.59 5.79 3.43
N GLY A 132 0.95 6.02 4.70
CA GLY A 132 0.79 5.05 5.79
C GLY A 132 -0.66 4.61 6.00
N LEU A 133 -1.65 5.45 5.68
CA LEU A 133 -3.07 5.09 5.74
C LEU A 133 -3.42 3.99 4.73
N GLY A 134 -2.74 3.95 3.58
CA GLY A 134 -2.90 2.88 2.60
C GLY A 134 -2.45 1.53 3.16
N LEU A 135 -1.33 1.49 3.88
CA LEU A 135 -0.85 0.29 4.56
C LEU A 135 -1.80 -0.19 5.65
N LEU A 136 -2.36 0.73 6.45
CA LEU A 136 -3.40 0.40 7.42
C LEU A 136 -4.67 -0.15 6.73
N GLY A 137 -5.06 0.43 5.59
CA GLY A 137 -6.16 -0.09 4.78
C GLY A 137 -5.90 -1.52 4.29
N LEU A 138 -4.67 -1.79 3.85
CA LEU A 138 -4.22 -3.11 3.41
C LEU A 138 -4.30 -4.14 4.53
N THR A 139 -3.79 -3.81 5.73
CA THR A 139 -3.84 -4.74 6.88
C THR A 139 -5.28 -4.99 7.32
N MET A 140 -6.11 -3.95 7.42
CA MET A 140 -7.54 -4.09 7.75
C MET A 140 -8.28 -4.96 6.73
N PHE A 141 -8.00 -4.76 5.43
CA PHE A 141 -8.60 -5.54 4.37
C PHE A 141 -8.20 -7.02 4.47
N GLU A 142 -6.92 -7.34 4.63
CA GLU A 142 -6.45 -8.72 4.75
C GLU A 142 -6.95 -9.39 6.05
N LEU A 143 -6.97 -8.68 7.17
CA LEU A 143 -7.57 -9.17 8.42
C LEU A 143 -9.06 -9.49 8.22
N SER A 144 -9.81 -8.64 7.53
CA SER A 144 -11.21 -8.90 7.22
C SER A 144 -11.41 -10.12 6.32
N ARG A 145 -10.43 -10.46 5.48
CA ARG A 145 -10.45 -11.67 4.64
C ARG A 145 -10.18 -12.91 5.48
N LEU A 146 -9.16 -12.86 6.34
CA LEU A 146 -8.82 -13.96 7.26
C LEU A 146 -10.00 -14.31 8.17
N LEU A 147 -10.62 -13.31 8.81
CA LEU A 147 -11.82 -13.51 9.61
C LEU A 147 -12.97 -14.11 8.79
N GLY A 148 -13.10 -13.73 7.52
CA GLY A 148 -14.11 -14.27 6.62
C GLY A 148 -13.90 -15.75 6.32
N PHE A 149 -12.65 -16.15 6.10
CA PHE A 149 -12.29 -17.57 5.90
C PHE A 149 -12.51 -18.38 7.17
N GLU A 150 -12.19 -17.83 8.34
CA GLU A 150 -12.41 -18.49 9.62
C GLU A 150 -13.91 -18.73 9.89
N GLN A 151 -14.75 -17.71 9.68
CA GLN A 151 -16.20 -17.87 9.83
C GLN A 151 -16.79 -18.88 8.84
N TYR A 152 -16.29 -18.89 7.60
CA TYR A 152 -16.72 -19.86 6.59
C TYR A 152 -16.33 -21.29 6.99
N ALA A 153 -15.09 -21.50 7.43
CA ALA A 153 -14.61 -22.81 7.90
C ALA A 153 -15.41 -23.33 9.10
N ARG A 154 -15.71 -22.44 10.08
CA ARG A 154 -16.55 -22.80 11.24
C ARG A 154 -17.96 -23.24 10.84
N LYS A 155 -18.56 -22.60 9.82
CA LYS A 155 -19.89 -22.97 9.32
C LYS A 155 -19.90 -24.29 8.53
N GLN A 156 -18.77 -24.71 7.97
CA GLN A 156 -18.67 -25.94 7.20
C GLN A 156 -18.39 -27.18 8.08
N ASN A 157 -17.81 -26.96 9.26
CA ASN A 157 -17.51 -28.00 10.25
C ASN A 157 -18.59 -28.13 11.35
N SER A 158 -19.70 -27.40 11.25
CA SER A 158 -20.87 -27.47 12.14
C SER A 158 -22.06 -28.04 11.41
#